data_AF-A0A937W5C2-F1
#
_entry.id   AF-A0A937W5C2-F1
#
_cell.length_a   1.000
_cell.length_b   1.000
_cell.length_c   1.000
_cell.angle_alpha   90.00
_cell.angle_beta   90.00
_cell.angle_gamma   90.00
#
_symmetry.space_group_name_H-M   'P 1'
#
loop_
_entity.id
_entity.type
_entity.pdbx_description
1 polymer ?
#
loop_
_entity_poly.entity_id
_entity_poly.type
_entity_poly.pdbx_seq_one_letter_code
_entity_poly.pdbx_strand_id
1 'polypeptide(L)' 'MAYAIWSKPYRSTTWVFSGLQLDSEKLAEQTFAMYHLAPGETLQLRDPDGRVMDERRDNSRPHPA' A
#
# COMPACT_ATOMS: atom_id res chain seq x y z
N MET A 1 5.97 1.16 17.57
CA MET A 1 6.37 1.48 16.18
C MET A 1 5.50 0.63 15.28
N ALA A 2 4.81 1.22 14.31
CA ALA A 2 3.83 0.50 13.50
C ALA A 2 4.05 0.77 12.00
N TYR A 3 4.25 -0.30 11.24
CA TYR A 3 4.22 -0.30 9.79
C TYR A 3 2.77 -0.15 9.33
N ALA A 4 2.58 0.57 8.22
CA ALA A 4 1.26 0.90 7.71
C ALA A 4 1.16 0.58 6.22
N ILE A 5 0.04 -0.01 5.81
CA ILE A 5 -0.29 -0.18 4.40
C ILE A 5 -1.23 0.95 3.99
N TRP A 6 -0.90 1.58 2.87
CA TRP A 6 -1.69 2.64 2.27
C TRP A 6 -2.07 2.23 0.85
N SER A 7 -3.30 2.52 0.46
CA SER A 7 -3.75 2.30 -0.91
C SER A 7 -4.17 3.59 -1.59
N LYS A 8 -3.96 3.67 -2.89
CA LYS A 8 -4.42 4.73 -3.76
C LYS A 8 -5.35 4.07 -4.78
N PRO A 9 -6.67 4.16 -4.58
CA PRO A 9 -7.65 3.57 -5.49
C PRO A 9 -7.55 4.17 -6.89
N TYR A 10 -7.93 3.41 -7.92
CA TYR A 10 -7.95 3.89 -9.30
C TYR A 10 -8.71 5.23 -9.43
N ARG A 11 -8.12 6.19 -10.15
CA ARG A 11 -8.59 7.59 -10.30
C ARG A 11 -8.66 8.44 -9.02
N SER A 12 -8.21 7.93 -7.88
CA SER A 12 -7.99 8.76 -6.69
C SER A 12 -6.65 9.49 -6.81
N THR A 13 -6.60 10.74 -6.35
CA THR A 13 -5.35 11.46 -6.10
C THR A 13 -4.86 11.30 -4.66
N THR A 14 -5.68 10.71 -3.80
CA THR A 14 -5.47 10.63 -2.35
C THR A 14 -5.14 9.21 -1.91
N TRP A 15 -4.17 9.11 -1.00
CA TRP A 15 -3.84 7.87 -0.30
C TRP A 15 -4.83 7.63 0.84
N VAL A 16 -5.34 6.42 0.93
CA VAL A 16 -6.25 5.94 1.96
C VAL A 16 -5.50 4.93 2.81
N PHE A 17 -5.61 5.07 4.13
CA PHE A 17 -5.04 4.12 5.06
C PHE A 17 -5.85 2.81 5.03
N SER A 18 -5.17 1.67 4.87
CA SER A 18 -5.84 0.36 4.70
C SER A 18 -6.38 -0.22 6.01
N GLY A 19 -6.28 0.49 7.14
CA GLY A 19 -6.78 0.04 8.45
C GLY A 19 -5.83 -0.90 9.21
N LEU A 20 -4.67 -1.23 8.63
CA LEU A 20 -3.71 -2.18 9.20
C LEU A 20 -2.47 -1.46 9.72
N GLN A 21 -2.27 -1.54 11.04
CA GLN A 21 -1.02 -1.19 11.73
C GLN A 21 -0.37 -2.47 12.23
N LEU A 22 0.87 -2.70 11.82
CA LEU A 22 1.60 -3.93 12.09
C LEU A 22 2.86 -3.58 12.88
N ASP A 23 3.09 -4.28 13.99
CA ASP A 23 4.20 -4.02 14.91
C ASP A 23 5.51 -4.71 14.50
N SER A 24 5.46 -5.53 13.45
CA SER A 24 6.59 -6.29 12.92
C SER A 24 6.76 -6.05 11.42
N GLU A 25 8.00 -5.76 11.01
CA GLU A 25 8.39 -5.63 9.60
C GLU A 25 8.00 -6.86 8.78
N LYS A 26 8.38 -8.04 9.27
CA LYS A 26 8.13 -9.31 8.60
C LYS A 26 6.63 -9.58 8.41
N LEU A 27 5.83 -9.25 9.41
CA LEU A 27 4.37 -9.37 9.30
C LEU A 27 3.81 -8.36 8.30
N ALA A 28 4.38 -7.15 8.26
CA ALA A 28 3.99 -6.11 7.32
C ALA A 28 4.30 -6.48 5.87
N GLU A 29 5.50 -6.99 5.59
CA GLU A 29 5.89 -7.50 4.28
C GLU A 29 4.99 -8.66 3.84
N GLN A 30 4.73 -9.64 4.71
CA GLN A 30 3.86 -10.77 4.38
C GLN A 30 2.43 -10.31 4.07
N THR A 31 1.87 -9.44 4.91
CA THR A 31 0.52 -8.89 4.71
C THR A 31 0.44 -8.06 3.43
N PHE A 32 1.46 -7.24 3.17
CA PHE A 32 1.57 -6.43 1.97
C PHE A 32 1.67 -7.30 0.70
N ALA A 33 2.42 -8.39 0.73
CA ALA A 33 2.54 -9.34 -0.38
C ALA A 33 1.22 -10.07 -0.66
N MET A 34 0.47 -10.43 0.39
CA MET A 34 -0.83 -11.10 0.27
C MET A 34 -1.97 -10.16 -0.15
N TYR A 35 -1.76 -8.84 -0.09
CA TYR A 35 -2.79 -7.88 -0.45
C TYR A 35 -3.11 -7.98 -1.96
N HIS A 36 -4.38 -8.19 -2.27
CA HIS A 36 -4.90 -8.20 -3.63
C HIS A 36 -5.18 -6.77 -4.08
N LEU A 37 -4.48 -6.32 -5.11
CA LEU A 37 -4.71 -5.02 -5.73
C LEU A 37 -6.03 -5.04 -6.52
N ALA A 38 -6.84 -4.01 -6.32
CA ALA A 38 -7.93 -3.71 -7.24
C ALA A 38 -7.37 -3.20 -8.58
N PRO A 39 -8.11 -3.36 -9.70
CA PRO A 39 -7.68 -2.86 -11.01
C PRO A 39 -7.34 -1.36 -10.99
N GLY A 40 -6.09 -1.03 -11.33
CA GLY A 40 -5.54 0.32 -11.32
C GLY A 40 -5.19 0.91 -9.96
N GLU A 41 -5.24 0.12 -8.88
CA GLU A 41 -4.82 0.52 -7.54
C GLU A 41 -3.28 0.59 -7.43
N THR A 42 -2.81 1.45 -6.54
CA THR A 42 -1.41 1.45 -6.06
C THR A 42 -1.40 1.22 -4.55
N LEU A 43 -0.51 0.38 -4.05
CA LEU A 43 -0.31 0.11 -2.62
C LEU A 43 1.11 0.50 -2.21
N GLN A 44 1.25 1.05 -1.02
CA GLN A 44 2.54 1.32 -0.40
C GLN A 44 2.60 0.66 0.98
N LEU A 45 3.72 -0.02 1.24
CA LEU A 45 4.15 -0.37 2.59
C LEU A 45 5.00 0.79 3.11
N ARG A 46 4.62 1.33 4.26
CA ARG A 46 5.37 2.40 4.92
C ARG A 46 5.88 1.93 6.28
N ASP A 47 7.10 2.34 6.58
CA ASP A 47 7.72 2.14 7.89
C ASP A 47 7.05 3.04 8.96
N PRO A 48 7.39 2.87 10.24
CA PRO A 48 6.87 3.71 11.33
C PRO A 48 7.21 5.19 11.22
N ASP A 49 8.26 5.55 10.47
CA ASP A 49 8.66 6.94 10.21
C ASP A 49 7.91 7.53 8.99
N GLY A 50 7.03 6.74 8.36
CA GLY A 50 6.23 7.11 7.20
C GLY A 50 6.98 7.01 5.87
N ARG A 51 8.19 6.44 5.84
CA ARG A 51 8.95 6.23 4.61
C ARG A 51 8.40 5.04 3.85
N VAL A 52 8.35 5.15 2.53
CA VAL A 52 7.93 4.05 1.66
C VAL A 52 9.04 3.02 1.62
N MET A 53 8.72 1.80 2.06
CA MET A 53 9.61 0.65 1.97
C MET A 53 9.42 -0.09 0.66
N ASP A 54 8.16 -0.26 0.24
CA ASP A 54 7.80 -0.98 -0.98
C ASP A 54 6.52 -0.39 -1.60
N GLU A 55 6.38 -0.51 -2.92
CA GLU A 55 5.24 -0.05 -3.70
C GLU A 55 4.85 -1.10 -4.74
N ARG A 56 3.55 -1.43 -4.76
CA ARG A 56 2.96 -2.32 -5.77
C ARG A 56 1.88 -1.57 -6.52
N ARG A 57 1.82 -1.78 -7.84
CA ARG A 57 0.82 -1.14 -8.71
C ARG A 57 0.15 -2.17 -9.60
N ASP A 58 -1.15 -2.07 -9.71
CA ASP A 58 -1.90 -2.76 -10.75
C ASP A 58 -1.81 -2.00 -12.07
N ASN A 59 -1.33 -2.69 -13.10
CA ASN A 59 -1.11 -2.12 -14.45
C ASN A 59 -2.28 -2.36 -15.41
N SER A 60 -3.37 -3.00 -14.98
CA SER A 60 -4.54 -3.27 -15.82
C SER A 60 -5.31 -1.99 -16.17
N ARG A 61 -5.26 -0.98 -15.29
CA ARG A 61 -5.86 0.35 -15.49
C ARG A 61 -4.91 1.43 -14.95
N PRO A 62 -3.91 1.88 -15.72
CA PRO A 62 -2.99 2.89 -15.23
C PRO A 62 -3.76 4.18 -14.85
N HIS A 63 -3.40 4.77 -13.71
CA HIS A 63 -3.85 6.13 -13.37
C HIS A 63 -3.58 7.08 -14.54
N PRO A 64 -4.55 7.94 -14.93
CA PRO A 64 -4.29 9.00 -15.88
C PRO A 64 -3.16 9.89 -15.34
N ALA A 65 -2.26 10.29 -16.24
CA ALA A 65 -1.11 11.15 -15.95
C ALA A 65 -1.54 12.54 -15.48
#